data_AF-A0A1M4YW92-F1
#
_entry.id   AF-A0A1M4YW92-F1
#
_cell.length_a   1.000
_cell.length_b   1.000
_cell.length_c   1.000
_cell.angle_alpha   90.00
_cell.angle_beta   90.00
_cell.angle_gamma   90.00
#
_symmetry.space_group_name_H-M   'P 1'
#
loop_
_entity.id
_entity.type
_entity.pdbx_description
1 polymer ?
#
loop_
_entity_poly.entity_id
_entity_poly.type
_entity_poly.pdbx_seq_one_letter_code
_entity_poly.pdbx_strand_id
1 'polypeptide(L)'
;MHSLVSASDRKITDVLKDVDLSTDDIDILNDKPDLSLFFSHNPSSPDRLKSVLIELKPFEYKNKSHRKKHQGILQLIEYLKAFKSREKIDEVYGYLITDIDTKFSEVLLQDDFVPLFSSEHPIYHRNYDKIGVSVFVVSAKTLVYDAEARNKTFLDIIRKQAKINFLLKEEEEKLS
;
A
#
# COMPACT_ATOMS: atom_id res chain seq x y z
N MET A 1 -2.20 3.66 24.07
CA MET A 1 -3.10 3.51 22.90
C MET A 1 -2.37 4.14 21.72
N HIS A 2 -1.79 3.35 20.80
CA HIS A 2 -1.13 3.90 19.62
C HIS A 2 -2.20 4.22 18.58
N SER A 3 -2.46 5.50 18.31
CA SER A 3 -3.38 5.93 17.27
C SER A 3 -2.62 6.10 15.95
N LEU A 4 -3.02 5.38 14.91
CA LEU A 4 -2.58 5.66 13.55
C LEU A 4 -3.13 7.03 13.12
N VAL A 5 -2.29 7.88 12.56
CA VAL A 5 -2.67 9.19 12.03
C VAL A 5 -2.40 9.21 10.54
N SER A 6 -3.39 9.53 9.70
CA SER A 6 -3.19 9.72 8.26
C SER A 6 -2.72 11.15 7.96
N ALA A 7 -1.87 11.30 6.95
CA ALA A 7 -1.57 12.62 6.41
C ALA A 7 -2.77 13.18 5.65
N SER A 8 -2.91 14.50 5.64
CA SER A 8 -3.88 15.17 4.76
C SER A 8 -3.35 15.24 3.33
N ASP A 9 -4.25 15.30 2.36
CA ASP A 9 -3.94 15.48 0.94
C ASP A 9 -3.01 16.67 0.69
N ARG A 10 -3.27 17.81 1.37
CA ARG A 10 -2.41 19.00 1.25
C ARG A 10 -0.96 18.70 1.64
N LYS A 11 -0.78 17.98 2.76
CA LYS A 11 0.55 17.60 3.25
C LYS A 11 1.26 16.69 2.24
N ILE A 12 0.53 15.73 1.67
CA ILE A 12 1.04 14.86 0.60
C ILE A 12 1.45 15.70 -0.63
N THR A 13 0.57 16.56 -1.13
CA THR A 13 0.85 17.39 -2.31
C THR A 13 2.04 18.34 -2.10
N ASP A 14 2.21 18.86 -0.89
CA ASP A 14 3.32 19.76 -0.60
C ASP A 14 4.66 19.02 -0.64
N VAL A 15 4.73 17.74 -0.23
CA VAL A 15 5.94 16.92 -0.34
C VAL A 15 6.21 16.54 -1.80
N LEU A 16 5.17 16.17 -2.54
CA LEU A 16 5.31 15.76 -3.95
C LEU A 16 5.86 16.88 -4.84
N LYS A 17 5.48 18.14 -4.59
CA LYS A 17 6.05 19.30 -5.30
C LYS A 17 7.56 19.43 -5.16
N ASP A 18 8.11 19.00 -4.02
CA ASP A 18 9.56 19.03 -3.78
C ASP A 18 10.29 17.89 -4.51
N VAL A 19 9.56 16.81 -4.86
CA VAL A 19 10.10 15.62 -5.55
C VAL A 19 9.97 15.74 -7.06
N ASP A 20 8.93 16.40 -7.57
CA ASP A 20 8.71 16.66 -9.00
C ASP A 20 9.68 17.74 -9.53
N LEU A 21 10.98 17.47 -9.46
CA LEU A 21 12.04 18.17 -10.17
C LEU A 21 12.10 17.68 -11.63
N SER A 22 11.09 18.05 -12.41
CA SER A 22 11.14 18.39 -13.86
C SER A 22 9.75 18.20 -14.47
N THR A 23 8.95 19.26 -14.43
CA THR A 23 7.86 19.49 -15.38
C THR A 23 8.43 19.45 -16.80
N ASP A 24 7.96 18.49 -17.61
CA ASP A 24 7.67 18.72 -19.04
C ASP A 24 6.80 17.62 -19.69
N ASP A 25 6.50 16.49 -19.03
CA ASP A 25 5.66 15.43 -19.63
C ASP A 25 4.62 14.84 -18.65
N ILE A 26 3.76 15.66 -18.05
CA ILE A 26 2.64 15.11 -17.26
C ILE A 26 1.36 15.85 -17.63
N ASP A 27 0.37 15.08 -18.08
CA ASP A 27 -1.03 15.48 -18.15
C ASP A 27 -1.57 15.40 -16.69
N ILE A 28 -1.23 16.42 -15.88
CA ILE A 28 -1.19 16.40 -14.40
C ILE A 28 -2.53 16.08 -13.71
N LEU A 29 -3.66 16.08 -14.43
CA LEU A 29 -4.95 15.79 -13.81
C LEU A 29 -5.32 14.31 -13.75
N ASN A 30 -4.81 13.48 -14.68
CA ASN A 30 -5.24 12.07 -14.81
C ASN A 30 -4.22 11.05 -14.28
N ASP A 31 -2.99 11.45 -13.97
CA ASP A 31 -1.92 10.54 -13.50
C ASP A 31 -1.52 10.83 -12.04
N LYS A 32 -2.40 11.51 -11.27
CA LYS A 32 -2.20 11.72 -9.82
C LYS A 32 -2.11 10.35 -9.15
N PRO A 33 -0.98 9.99 -8.52
CA PRO A 33 -0.87 8.71 -7.85
C PRO A 33 -1.82 8.66 -6.64
N ASP A 34 -2.52 7.53 -6.47
CA ASP A 34 -3.36 7.27 -5.30
C ASP A 34 -2.46 6.95 -4.11
N LEU A 35 -1.98 8.02 -3.45
CA LEU A 35 -1.06 7.96 -2.32
C LEU A 35 -1.78 8.10 -0.99
N SER A 36 -1.43 7.25 -0.03
CA SER A 36 -1.87 7.35 1.36
C SER A 36 -0.69 7.19 2.29
N LEU A 37 -0.51 8.15 3.21
CA LEU A 37 0.55 8.14 4.20
C LEU A 37 -0.03 8.01 5.62
N PHE A 38 0.49 7.07 6.38
CA PHE A 38 0.10 6.79 7.75
C PHE A 38 1.30 6.90 8.68
N PHE A 39 1.11 7.48 9.85
CA PHE A 39 2.11 7.59 10.91
C PHE A 39 1.76 6.66 12.07
N SER A 40 2.79 6.09 12.71
CA SER A 40 2.61 5.22 13.89
C SER A 40 2.03 5.96 15.11
N HIS A 41 2.19 7.28 15.14
CA HIS A 41 1.67 8.19 16.16
C HIS A 41 1.69 9.63 15.64
N ASN A 42 1.50 10.62 16.53
CA ASN A 42 1.41 12.03 16.18
C ASN A 42 2.71 12.55 15.50
N PRO A 43 2.67 12.96 14.23
CA PRO A 43 3.86 13.46 13.53
C PRO A 43 4.38 14.80 14.06
N SER A 44 3.60 15.53 14.87
CA SER A 44 4.06 16.73 15.57
C SER A 44 4.97 16.43 16.78
N SER A 45 5.15 15.15 17.12
CA SER A 45 6.01 14.67 18.20
C SER A 45 6.87 13.52 17.69
N PRO A 46 7.90 13.80 16.87
CA PRO A 46 8.49 12.83 15.94
C PRO A 46 9.44 11.78 16.57
N ASP A 47 9.48 11.65 17.91
CA ASP A 47 10.37 10.69 18.56
C ASP A 47 9.99 9.25 18.15
N ARG A 48 10.88 8.55 17.45
CA ARG A 48 10.65 7.20 16.92
C ARG A 48 9.48 7.11 15.92
N LEU A 49 9.27 8.17 15.14
CA LEU A 49 8.22 8.21 14.13
C LEU A 49 8.47 7.16 13.05
N LYS A 50 7.48 6.27 12.88
CA LYS A 50 7.45 5.30 11.79
C LYS A 50 6.30 5.63 10.87
N SER A 51 6.43 5.28 9.60
CA SER A 51 5.38 5.58 8.63
C SER A 51 5.22 4.52 7.56
N VAL A 52 4.00 4.41 7.06
CA VAL A 52 3.64 3.58 5.91
C VAL A 52 3.12 4.49 4.81
N LEU A 53 3.74 4.42 3.63
CA LEU A 53 3.27 5.05 2.40
C LEU A 53 2.74 3.96 1.47
N ILE A 54 1.51 4.12 1.00
CA ILE A 54 0.86 3.22 0.06
C ILE A 54 0.64 3.98 -1.23
N GLU A 55 1.10 3.41 -2.33
CA GLU A 55 0.81 3.88 -3.68
C GLU A 55 0.01 2.81 -4.42
N LEU A 56 -1.23 3.14 -4.78
CA LEU A 56 -2.08 2.29 -5.59
C LEU A 56 -1.97 2.74 -7.06
N LYS A 57 -1.55 1.83 -7.94
CA LYS A 57 -1.65 2.06 -9.38
C LYS A 57 -3.04 1.60 -9.88
N PRO A 58 -3.61 2.28 -10.90
CA PRO A 58 -4.92 1.90 -11.46
C PRO A 58 -4.99 0.44 -11.91
N PHE A 59 -6.17 -0.19 -11.89
CA PHE A 59 -6.29 -1.59 -12.33
C PHE A 59 -5.94 -1.81 -13.80
N GLU A 60 -6.12 -0.81 -14.67
CA GLU A 60 -5.71 -0.82 -16.08
C GLU A 60 -4.18 -0.87 -16.26
N TYR A 61 -3.43 -0.60 -15.18
CA TYR A 61 -1.96 -0.64 -15.16
C TYR A 61 -1.40 -2.05 -15.44
N LYS A 62 -2.25 -3.08 -15.40
CA LYS A 62 -1.94 -4.42 -15.92
C LYS A 62 -1.38 -4.40 -17.35
N ASN A 63 -1.85 -3.49 -18.21
CA ASN A 63 -1.43 -3.41 -19.60
C ASN A 63 -0.11 -2.63 -19.80
N LYS A 64 0.43 -2.01 -18.73
CA LYS A 64 1.69 -1.26 -18.80
C LYS A 64 2.87 -2.23 -18.82
N SER A 65 3.95 -1.83 -19.50
CA SER A 65 5.16 -2.62 -19.58
C SER A 65 5.82 -2.79 -18.20
N HIS A 66 6.56 -3.88 -18.02
CA HIS A 66 7.39 -4.10 -16.82
C HIS A 66 8.35 -2.93 -16.54
N ARG A 67 8.84 -2.23 -17.59
CA ARG A 67 9.67 -1.02 -17.44
C ARG A 67 8.92 0.12 -16.77
N LYS A 68 7.66 0.36 -17.18
CA LYS A 68 6.83 1.40 -16.56
C LYS A 68 6.46 1.03 -15.12
N LYS A 69 6.17 -0.26 -14.86
CA LYS A 69 5.96 -0.78 -13.50
C LYS A 69 7.20 -0.60 -12.62
N HIS A 70 8.40 -0.87 -13.14
CA HIS A 70 9.68 -0.64 -12.45
C HIS A 70 9.94 0.85 -12.19
N GLN A 71 9.63 1.74 -13.14
CA GLN A 71 9.69 3.19 -12.92
C GLN A 71 8.81 3.61 -11.72
N GLY A 72 7.65 2.98 -11.53
CA GLY A 72 6.80 3.21 -10.36
C GLY A 72 7.48 2.87 -9.02
N ILE A 73 8.36 1.86 -8.99
CA ILE A 73 9.16 1.54 -7.79
C ILE A 73 10.15 2.66 -7.51
N LEU A 74 10.84 3.15 -8.54
CA LEU A 74 11.82 4.23 -8.40
C LEU A 74 11.15 5.52 -7.89
N GLN A 75 10.00 5.86 -8.47
CA GLN A 75 9.17 6.99 -8.04
C GLN A 75 8.73 6.85 -6.58
N LEU A 76 8.25 5.67 -6.17
CA LEU A 76 7.89 5.39 -4.79
C LEU A 76 9.08 5.58 -3.83
N ILE A 77 10.28 5.14 -4.22
CA ILE A 77 11.50 5.33 -3.41
C ILE A 77 11.83 6.82 -3.24
N GLU A 78 11.64 7.64 -4.27
CA GLU A 78 11.82 9.09 -4.19
C GLU A 78 10.83 9.73 -3.22
N TYR A 79 9.55 9.32 -3.28
CA TYR A 79 8.54 9.76 -2.33
C TYR A 79 8.91 9.38 -0.89
N LEU A 80 9.31 8.13 -0.66
CA LEU A 80 9.72 7.65 0.66
C LEU A 80 10.89 8.47 1.22
N LYS A 81 11.91 8.79 0.40
CA LYS A 81 13.04 9.62 0.81
C LYS A 81 12.59 11.04 1.18
N ALA A 82 11.71 11.64 0.38
CA ALA A 82 11.22 12.98 0.62
C ALA A 82 10.36 13.08 1.89
N PHE A 83 9.41 12.17 2.07
CA PHE A 83 8.61 12.10 3.29
C PHE A 83 9.49 11.85 4.52
N LYS A 84 10.44 10.92 4.42
CA LYS A 84 11.35 10.61 5.51
C LYS A 84 12.13 11.83 5.97
N SER A 85 12.72 12.56 5.02
CA SER A 85 13.49 13.78 5.28
C SER A 85 12.62 14.88 5.89
N ARG A 86 11.46 15.15 5.29
CA ARG A 86 10.59 16.26 5.66
C ARG A 86 9.90 16.06 7.01
N GLU A 87 9.46 14.84 7.29
CA GLU A 87 8.71 14.49 8.50
C GLU A 87 9.61 13.91 9.61
N LYS A 88 10.92 13.82 9.37
CA LYS A 88 11.90 13.23 10.30
C LYS A 88 11.48 11.83 10.77
N ILE A 89 11.07 10.99 9.81
CA ILE A 89 10.66 9.61 10.05
C ILE A 89 11.93 8.76 10.22
N ASP A 90 11.96 7.88 11.22
CA ASP A 90 13.10 6.98 11.45
C ASP A 90 13.05 5.77 10.50
N GLU A 91 11.87 5.16 10.35
CA GLU A 91 11.63 4.00 9.49
C GLU A 91 10.38 4.23 8.64
N VAL A 92 10.50 4.04 7.33
CA VAL A 92 9.37 4.17 6.40
C VAL A 92 9.23 2.93 5.53
N TYR A 93 7.99 2.47 5.41
CA TYR A 93 7.60 1.31 4.62
C TYR A 93 6.78 1.77 3.41
N GLY A 94 7.23 1.47 2.21
CA GLY A 94 6.53 1.75 0.97
C GLY A 94 5.81 0.53 0.43
N TYR A 95 4.56 0.68 0.02
CA TYR A 95 3.79 -0.37 -0.64
C TYR A 95 3.37 0.11 -2.03
N LEU A 96 3.94 -0.49 -3.07
CA LEU A 96 3.45 -0.35 -4.44
C LEU A 96 2.43 -1.45 -4.69
N ILE A 97 1.15 -1.07 -4.80
CA ILE A 97 0.08 -1.99 -5.18
C ILE A 97 -0.11 -1.90 -6.69
N THR A 98 0.22 -2.98 -7.39
CA THR A 98 0.16 -3.04 -8.86
C THR A 98 -0.07 -4.46 -9.35
N ASP A 99 -0.20 -4.67 -10.66
CA ASP A 99 -0.26 -6.02 -11.24
C ASP A 99 1.15 -6.57 -11.46
N ILE A 100 1.37 -7.81 -11.01
CA ILE A 100 2.68 -8.50 -11.11
C ILE A 100 2.55 -9.67 -12.08
N ASP A 101 3.09 -9.48 -13.29
CA ASP A 101 3.23 -10.52 -14.29
C ASP A 101 4.62 -11.18 -14.22
N THR A 102 4.82 -12.27 -14.98
CA THR A 102 6.08 -13.03 -15.00
C THR A 102 7.29 -12.16 -15.33
N LYS A 103 7.18 -11.24 -16.30
CA LYS A 103 8.32 -10.39 -16.69
C LYS A 103 8.66 -9.38 -15.61
N PHE A 104 7.65 -8.79 -14.98
CA PHE A 104 7.89 -7.87 -13.88
C PHE A 104 8.44 -8.60 -12.65
N SER A 105 7.97 -9.82 -12.39
CA SER A 105 8.52 -10.71 -11.36
C SER A 105 10.02 -11.00 -11.58
N GLU A 106 10.44 -11.29 -12.82
CA GLU A 106 11.85 -11.49 -13.15
C GLU A 106 12.69 -10.22 -12.88
N VAL A 107 12.16 -9.05 -13.25
CA VAL A 107 12.80 -7.76 -12.97
C VAL A 107 12.95 -7.52 -11.47
N LEU A 108 11.93 -7.82 -10.68
CA LEU A 108 11.97 -7.68 -9.21
C LEU A 108 13.08 -8.56 -8.61
N LEU A 109 13.16 -9.83 -9.02
CA LEU A 109 14.20 -10.75 -8.56
C LEU A 109 15.61 -10.30 -8.96
N GLN A 110 15.77 -9.76 -10.18
CA GLN A 110 17.04 -9.19 -10.64
C GLN A 110 17.45 -7.93 -9.88
N ASP A 111 16.48 -7.20 -9.32
CA ASP A 111 16.68 -5.99 -8.53
C ASP A 111 16.67 -6.28 -7.02
N ASP A 112 17.12 -7.47 -6.61
CA ASP A 112 17.25 -7.95 -5.23
C ASP A 112 15.97 -7.96 -4.38
N PHE A 113 14.79 -7.93 -5.00
CA PHE A 113 13.56 -8.19 -4.25
C PHE A 113 13.45 -9.67 -3.91
N VAL A 114 13.11 -9.96 -2.66
CA VAL A 114 12.84 -11.31 -2.19
C VAL A 114 11.33 -11.59 -2.19
N PRO A 115 10.87 -12.74 -2.71
CA PRO A 115 9.48 -13.13 -2.57
C PRO A 115 9.17 -13.46 -1.11
N LEU A 116 8.08 -12.92 -0.60
CA LEU A 116 7.52 -13.30 0.70
C LEU A 116 6.54 -14.46 0.51
N PHE A 117 6.37 -15.27 1.55
CA PHE A 117 5.48 -16.42 1.51
C PHE A 117 4.04 -15.97 1.20
N SER A 118 3.53 -16.39 0.05
CA SER A 118 2.13 -16.24 -0.35
C SER A 118 1.73 -17.49 -1.12
N SER A 119 0.56 -18.04 -0.79
CA SER A 119 0.07 -19.29 -1.36
C SER A 119 -0.18 -19.21 -2.86
N GLU A 120 -0.66 -18.06 -3.37
CA GLU A 120 -1.07 -17.93 -4.78
C GLU A 120 -0.75 -16.57 -5.43
N HIS A 121 -0.44 -15.53 -4.66
CA HIS A 121 -0.32 -14.18 -5.21
C HIS A 121 0.88 -13.41 -4.63
N PRO A 122 1.89 -13.10 -5.46
CA PRO A 122 3.20 -12.74 -4.95
C PRO A 122 3.22 -11.39 -4.23
N ILE A 123 3.97 -11.36 -3.13
CA ILE A 123 4.44 -10.14 -2.48
C ILE A 123 5.96 -10.17 -2.58
N TYR A 124 6.55 -9.09 -3.06
CA TYR A 124 8.00 -8.92 -3.13
C TYR A 124 8.44 -7.85 -2.15
N HIS A 125 9.58 -8.04 -1.51
CA HIS A 125 10.13 -7.12 -0.52
C HIS A 125 11.61 -6.85 -0.79
N ARG A 126 12.02 -5.58 -0.63
CA ARG A 126 13.43 -5.20 -0.58
C ARG A 126 13.64 -4.17 0.52
N ASN A 127 14.69 -4.36 1.30
CA ASN A 127 15.14 -3.38 2.28
C ASN A 127 16.31 -2.56 1.72
N TYR A 128 16.23 -1.24 1.89
CA TYR A 128 17.26 -0.28 1.52
C TYR A 128 17.89 0.30 2.80
N ASP A 129 18.74 -0.49 3.46
CA ASP A 129 19.31 -0.16 4.79
C ASP A 129 20.00 1.20 4.83
N LYS A 130 20.71 1.58 3.76
CA LYS A 130 21.44 2.86 3.67
C LYS A 130 20.54 4.09 3.83
N ILE A 131 19.25 3.97 3.50
CA ILE A 131 18.26 5.04 3.60
C ILE A 131 17.16 4.72 4.63
N GLY A 132 17.21 3.54 5.26
CA GLY A 132 16.19 3.05 6.21
C GLY A 132 14.79 3.04 5.62
N VAL A 133 14.66 2.47 4.42
CA VAL A 133 13.40 2.34 3.68
C VAL A 133 13.19 0.88 3.34
N SER A 134 11.99 0.35 3.58
CA SER A 134 11.61 -0.98 3.08
C SER A 134 10.51 -0.83 2.04
N VAL A 135 10.64 -1.50 0.90
CA VAL A 135 9.68 -1.43 -0.21
C VAL A 135 9.05 -2.79 -0.42
N PHE A 136 7.74 -2.80 -0.52
CA PHE A 136 6.92 -3.95 -0.86
C PHE A 136 6.25 -3.71 -2.20
N VAL A 137 6.28 -4.70 -3.09
CA VAL A 137 5.50 -4.73 -4.31
C VAL A 137 4.45 -5.81 -4.15
N VAL A 138 3.19 -5.40 -4.08
CA VAL A 138 2.06 -6.26 -3.74
C VAL A 138 1.17 -6.40 -4.97
N SER A 139 0.85 -7.63 -5.36
CA SER A 139 -0.13 -7.84 -6.42
C SER A 139 -1.50 -7.35 -5.96
N ALA A 140 -2.19 -6.55 -6.78
CA ALA A 140 -3.56 -6.16 -6.52
C ALA A 140 -4.49 -7.37 -6.30
N LYS A 141 -4.20 -8.49 -6.98
CA LYS A 141 -4.93 -9.76 -6.79
C LYS A 141 -4.74 -10.33 -5.39
N THR A 142 -3.54 -10.21 -4.80
CA THR A 142 -3.28 -10.63 -3.41
C THR A 142 -4.22 -9.91 -2.45
N LEU A 143 -4.37 -8.59 -2.59
CA LEU A 143 -5.23 -7.82 -1.69
C LEU A 143 -6.69 -8.20 -1.79
N VAL A 144 -7.19 -8.38 -3.03
CA VAL A 144 -8.58 -8.82 -3.27
C VAL A 144 -8.80 -10.21 -2.66
N TYR A 145 -7.91 -11.16 -2.96
CA TYR A 145 -7.99 -12.51 -2.44
C TYR A 145 -7.94 -12.55 -0.91
N ASP A 146 -7.01 -11.83 -0.29
CA ASP A 146 -6.91 -11.79 1.17
C ASP A 146 -8.15 -11.15 1.81
N ALA A 147 -8.75 -10.14 1.16
CA ALA A 147 -9.99 -9.51 1.63
C ALA A 147 -11.18 -10.48 1.52
N GLU A 148 -11.30 -11.19 0.40
CA GLU A 148 -12.34 -12.20 0.19
C GLU A 148 -12.20 -13.36 1.18
N ALA A 149 -10.98 -13.87 1.39
CA ALA A 149 -10.68 -14.94 2.35
C ALA A 149 -10.99 -14.52 3.78
N ARG A 150 -10.65 -13.28 4.17
CA ARG A 150 -11.01 -12.70 5.48
C ARG A 150 -12.52 -12.58 5.65
N ASN A 151 -13.22 -12.03 4.66
CA ASN A 151 -14.67 -11.89 4.68
C ASN A 151 -15.37 -13.25 4.76
N LYS A 152 -14.91 -14.22 3.96
CA LYS A 152 -15.42 -15.60 4.00
C LYS A 152 -15.22 -16.22 5.39
N THR A 153 -14.03 -16.09 5.96
CA THR A 153 -13.73 -16.62 7.30
C THR A 153 -14.63 -15.97 8.36
N PHE A 154 -14.84 -14.66 8.28
CA PHE A 154 -15.74 -13.93 9.16
C PHE A 154 -17.19 -14.43 9.06
N LEU A 155 -17.71 -14.59 7.83
CA LEU A 155 -19.05 -15.12 7.60
C LEU A 155 -19.19 -16.58 8.07
N ASP A 156 -18.15 -17.40 7.88
CA ASP A 156 -18.13 -18.79 8.35
C ASP A 156 -18.17 -18.86 9.88
N ILE A 157 -17.52 -17.92 10.60
CA ILE A 157 -17.63 -17.79 12.07
C ILE A 157 -19.05 -17.43 12.48
N ILE A 158 -19.66 -16.41 11.84
CA ILE A 158 -21.04 -15.99 12.12
C ILE A 158 -22.01 -17.16 11.97
N ARG A 159 -21.95 -17.86 10.84
CA ARG A 159 -22.84 -18.99 10.53
C ARG A 159 -22.69 -20.16 11.51
N LYS A 160 -21.48 -20.39 12.02
CA LYS A 160 -21.19 -21.47 12.99
C LYS A 160 -21.57 -21.10 14.43
N GLN A 161 -21.74 -19.81 14.74
CA GLN A 161 -22.19 -19.38 16.07
C GLN A 161 -23.72 -19.40 16.16
N ALA A 162 -24.25 -20.47 16.76
CA ALA A 162 -25.68 -20.66 17.01
C ALA A 162 -26.36 -19.44 17.69
N LYS A 163 -25.61 -18.71 18.53
CA LYS A 163 -26.08 -17.51 19.23
C LYS A 163 -26.33 -16.32 18.29
N ILE A 164 -25.57 -16.19 17.19
CA ILE A 164 -25.79 -15.15 16.18
C ILE A 164 -26.93 -15.54 15.24
N ASN A 165 -27.02 -16.81 14.84
CA ASN A 165 -28.17 -17.30 14.06
C ASN A 165 -29.50 -17.11 14.80
N PHE A 166 -29.50 -17.16 16.14
CA PHE A 166 -30.66 -16.83 16.97
C PHE A 166 -31.00 -15.33 16.89
N LEU A 167 -30.01 -14.43 17.02
CA LEU A 167 -30.21 -12.98 16.91
C LEU A 167 -30.68 -12.54 15.52
N LEU A 168 -30.16 -13.15 14.46
CA LEU A 168 -30.56 -12.86 13.08
C LEU A 168 -32.01 -13.28 12.79
N LYS A 169 -32.46 -14.40 13.37
CA LYS A 169 -33.87 -14.83 13.28
C LYS A 169 -34.83 -13.89 14.02
N GLU A 170 -34.43 -13.40 15.19
CA GLU A 170 -35.24 -12.43 15.95
C GLU A 170 -35.41 -11.08 15.23
N GLU A 171 -34.46 -10.67 14.39
CA GLU A 171 -34.60 -9.46 13.56
C GLU A 171 -35.50 -9.70 12.34
N GLU A 172 -35.40 -10.85 11.67
CA GLU A 172 -36.28 -11.20 10.54
C GLU A 172 -37.75 -11.29 10.97
N GLU A 173 -38.04 -11.85 12.16
CA GLU A 173 -39.40 -11.92 12.72
C GLU A 173 -39.96 -10.56 13.18
N LYS A 174 -39.10 -9.56 13.45
CA LYS A 174 -39.53 -8.19 13.78
C LYS A 174 -39.83 -7.33 12.55
N LEU A 175 -39.32 -7.74 11.38
CA LEU A 175 -39.49 -7.05 10.10
C LEU A 175 -40.61 -7.65 9.24
N SER A 176 -41.16 -8.80 9.64
CA SER A 176 -42.36 -9.45 9.06
C SER A 176 -43.63 -9.08 9.78
#